data_AF-A0A432SJ73-F1
#
_entry.id   AF-A0A432SJ73-F1
#
_cell.length_a   1.000
_cell.length_b   1.000
_cell.length_c   1.000
_cell.angle_alpha   90.00
_cell.angle_beta   90.00
_cell.angle_gamma   90.00
#
_symmetry.space_group_name_H-M   'P 1'
#
loop_
_entity.id
_entity.type
_entity.pdbx_description
1 polymer ?
#
loop_
_entity_poly.entity_id
_entity_poly.type
_entity_poly.pdbx_seq_one_letter_code
_entity_poly.pdbx_strand_id
1 'polypeptide(L)' 'MDSWIVSMMLGASLFLGALALLAFLWAVKNGQFDDEEKFLNATKFDSVEDLNDAIDKERKKEDLKKQNYRPE' A
#
# COMPACT_ATOMS: atom_id res chain seq x y z
N MET A 1 19.82 -20.34 34.82
CA MET A 1 19.55 -19.11 34.05
C MET A 1 19.42 -17.99 35.05
N ASP A 2 20.12 -16.89 34.85
CA ASP A 2 20.16 -15.77 35.82
C ASP A 2 18.80 -15.06 35.87
N SER A 3 18.26 -14.86 37.06
CA SER A 3 17.00 -14.13 37.30
C SER A 3 17.03 -12.70 36.73
N TRP A 4 18.22 -12.10 36.69
CA TRP A 4 18.45 -10.81 36.04
C TRP A 4 18.18 -10.87 34.53
N ILE A 5 18.71 -11.90 33.87
CA ILE A 5 18.51 -12.12 32.43
C ILE A 5 17.03 -12.35 32.13
N VAL A 6 16.34 -13.16 32.93
CA VAL A 6 14.90 -13.41 32.77
C VAL A 6 14.09 -12.12 32.93
N SER A 7 14.43 -11.27 33.91
CA SER A 7 13.76 -9.98 34.10
C SER A 7 13.97 -9.02 32.93
N MET A 8 15.18 -8.97 32.37
CA MET A 8 15.45 -8.16 31.17
C MET A 8 14.67 -8.66 29.95
N MET A 9 14.60 -9.99 29.74
CA MET A 9 13.86 -10.58 28.62
C MET A 9 12.36 -10.28 28.73
N LEU A 10 11.79 -10.44 29.93
CA LEU A 10 10.38 -10.11 30.19
C LEU A 10 10.13 -8.61 30.06
N GLY A 11 10.98 -7.75 30.62
CA GLY A 11 10.82 -6.30 30.51
C GLY A 11 10.88 -5.82 29.06
N ALA A 12 11.86 -6.28 28.29
CA ALA A 12 12.01 -5.90 26.88
C ALA A 12 10.82 -6.37 26.03
N SER A 13 10.36 -7.61 26.21
CA SER A 13 9.21 -8.15 25.46
C SER A 13 7.90 -7.45 25.80
N LEU A 14 7.64 -7.19 27.09
CA LEU A 14 6.45 -6.45 27.51
C LEU A 14 6.47 -5.01 27.00
N PHE A 15 7.65 -4.36 27.03
CA PHE A 15 7.82 -3.00 26.55
C PHE A 15 7.58 -2.88 25.04
N LEU A 16 8.21 -3.74 24.24
CA LEU A 16 8.00 -3.76 22.79
C LEU A 16 6.56 -4.13 22.43
N GLY A 17 5.96 -5.09 23.14
CA GLY A 17 4.56 -5.44 22.97
C GLY A 17 3.62 -4.27 23.27
N ALA A 18 3.88 -3.52 24.35
CA ALA A 18 3.10 -2.34 24.70
C ALA A 18 3.23 -1.22 23.65
N LEU A 19 4.45 -0.96 23.15
CA LEU A 19 4.66 0.02 22.08
C LEU A 19 3.92 -0.38 20.79
N ALA A 20 4.01 -1.65 20.39
CA ALA A 20 3.30 -2.15 19.21
C ALA A 20 1.78 -2.02 19.37
N LEU A 21 1.24 -2.35 20.55
CA LEU A 21 -0.18 -2.22 20.85
C LEU A 21 -0.63 -0.75 20.82
N LEU A 22 0.14 0.17 21.39
CA LEU A 22 -0.17 1.60 21.36
C LEU A 22 -0.16 2.15 19.93
N ALA A 23 0.83 1.78 19.13
CA ALA A 23 0.91 2.15 17.72
C ALA A 23 -0.28 1.59 16.93
N PHE A 24 -0.66 0.33 17.17
CA PHE A 24 -1.82 -0.30 16.54
C PHE A 24 -3.13 0.40 16.89
N LEU A 25 -3.37 0.68 18.18
CA LEU A 25 -4.57 1.40 18.61
C LEU A 25 -4.63 2.83 18.07
N TRP A 26 -3.49 3.51 17.96
CA TRP A 26 -3.39 4.82 17.31
C TRP A 26 -3.71 4.75 15.81
N ALA A 27 -3.18 3.74 15.10
CA ALA A 27 -3.46 3.49 13.69
C ALA A 27 -4.95 3.23 13.43
N VAL A 28 -5.59 2.41 14.26
CA VAL A 28 -7.04 2.16 14.20
C VAL A 28 -7.83 3.44 14.46
N LYS A 29 -7.48 4.20 15.50
CA LYS A 29 -8.15 5.48 15.83
C LYS A 29 -8.06 6.50 14.68
N ASN A 30 -6.94 6.52 13.95
CA ASN A 30 -6.74 7.45 12.84
C ASN A 30 -7.26 6.94 11.49
N GLY A 31 -7.95 5.79 11.46
CA GLY A 31 -8.53 5.25 10.23
C GLY A 31 -7.48 4.77 9.23
N GLN A 32 -6.28 4.36 9.67
CA GLN A 32 -5.24 3.85 8.75
C GLN A 32 -5.68 2.58 8.00
N PHE A 33 -6.73 1.91 8.49
CA PHE A 33 -7.31 0.71 7.90
C PHE A 33 -8.64 0.95 7.15
N ASP A 34 -9.13 2.20 7.07
CA ASP A 34 -10.41 2.53 6.42
C ASP A 34 -10.30 2.56 4.87
N ASP A 35 -9.15 2.21 4.30
CA ASP A 35 -8.91 2.16 2.84
C ASP A 35 -9.46 0.89 2.14
N GLU A 36 -10.25 0.06 2.84
CA GLU A 36 -10.84 -1.18 2.28
C GLU A 36 -11.67 -0.93 1.01
N GLU A 37 -12.42 0.17 0.98
CA GLU A 37 -13.22 0.54 -0.19
C GLU A 37 -12.37 1.03 -1.37
N LYS A 38 -11.18 1.57 -1.14
CA LYS A 38 -10.37 2.19 -2.20
C LYS A 38 -9.82 1.15 -3.19
N PHE A 39 -9.46 -0.04 -2.70
CA PHE A 39 -8.97 -1.13 -3.55
C PHE A 39 -10.11 -1.87 -4.26
N LEU A 40 -11.25 -2.03 -3.61
CA LEU A 40 -12.41 -2.72 -4.20
C LEU A 40 -13.19 -1.82 -5.17
N ASN A 41 -13.35 -0.53 -4.87
CA ASN A 41 -14.08 0.41 -5.73
C ASN A 41 -13.31 0.78 -7.00
N ALA A 42 -11.97 0.81 -6.96
CA ALA A 42 -11.14 1.04 -8.14
C ALA A 42 -11.39 -0.01 -9.25
N THR A 43 -11.71 -1.26 -8.89
CA THR A 43 -11.99 -2.31 -9.88
C THR A 43 -13.47 -2.35 -10.26
N LYS A 44 -14.36 -1.91 -9.37
CA LYS A 44 -15.83 -2.05 -9.55
C LYS A 44 -16.46 -0.89 -10.32
N PHE A 45 -15.86 0.30 -10.29
CA PHE A 45 -16.40 1.52 -10.87
C PHE A 45 -15.45 2.17 -11.88
N ASP A 46 -14.77 1.40 -12.72
CA ASP A 46 -14.13 1.96 -13.91
C ASP A 46 -15.23 2.64 -14.76
N SER A 47 -15.14 3.96 -14.89
CA SER A 47 -16.07 4.73 -15.68
C SER A 47 -15.72 4.61 -17.18
N VAL A 48 -16.67 4.94 -18.06
CA VAL A 48 -16.42 4.98 -19.52
C VAL A 48 -15.27 5.96 -19.83
N GLU A 49 -15.11 7.01 -19.03
CA GLU A 49 -14.00 7.96 -19.11
C GLU A 49 -12.66 7.24 -18.85
N ASP A 50 -12.55 6.45 -17.78
CA ASP A 50 -11.32 5.71 -17.42
C ASP A 50 -10.92 4.69 -18.49
N LEU A 51 -11.90 4.04 -19.12
CA LEU A 51 -11.70 3.13 -20.25
C LEU A 51 -11.16 3.87 -21.49
N ASN A 52 -11.69 5.05 -21.80
CA ASN A 52 -11.20 5.87 -22.92
C ASN A 52 -9.79 6.41 -22.64
N ASP A 53 -9.52 6.80 -21.39
CA ASP A 53 -8.22 7.31 -20.96
C ASP A 53 -7.13 6.22 -21.03
N ALA A 54 -7.50 4.96 -20.76
CA ALA A 54 -6.63 3.80 -20.96
C ALA A 54 -6.33 3.54 -22.44
N ILE A 55 -7.34 3.64 -23.31
CA ILE A 55 -7.18 3.50 -24.78
C ILE A 55 -6.26 4.59 -25.32
N ASP A 56 -6.44 5.85 -24.90
CA ASP A 56 -5.60 6.96 -25.36
C ASP A 56 -4.14 6.83 -24.89
N LYS A 57 -3.91 6.26 -23.70
CA LYS A 57 -2.56 5.90 -23.23
C LYS A 57 -1.92 4.80 -24.08
N GLU A 58 -2.67 3.78 -24.51
CA GLU A 58 -2.15 2.77 -25.44
C GLU A 58 -1.83 3.36 -26.80
N ARG A 59 -2.74 4.15 -27.38
CA ARG A 59 -2.53 4.83 -28.67
C ARG A 59 -1.30 5.72 -28.63
N LYS A 60 -1.12 6.50 -27.57
CA LYS A 60 0.06 7.35 -27.39
C LYS A 60 1.36 6.53 -27.32
N LYS A 61 1.34 5.36 -26.67
CA LYS A 61 2.51 4.44 -26.65
C LYS A 61 2.79 3.87 -28.03
N GLU A 62 1.77 3.49 -28.79
CA GLU A 62 1.94 3.02 -30.17
C GLU A 62 2.48 4.11 -31.10
N ASP A 63 1.98 5.33 -30.99
CA ASP A 63 2.42 6.46 -31.79
C ASP A 63 3.87 6.83 -31.49
N LEU A 64 4.28 6.78 -30.21
CA LEU A 64 5.68 6.92 -29.82
C LEU A 64 6.56 5.80 -30.38
N LYS A 65 6.08 4.55 -30.38
CA LYS A 65 6.79 3.42 -31.01
C LYS A 65 6.93 3.60 -32.53
N LYS A 66 5.89 4.08 -33.21
CA LYS A 66 5.90 4.37 -34.66
C LYS A 66 6.79 5.57 -34.99
N GLN A 67 6.82 6.61 -34.17
CA GLN A 67 7.73 7.75 -34.35
C GLN A 67 9.19 7.39 -34.08
N ASN A 68 9.44 6.48 -33.14
CA ASN A 68 10.78 5.98 -32.84
C ASN A 68 11.21 4.84 -33.78
N TYR A 69 10.32 4.38 -34.67
CA TYR A 69 10.62 3.42 -35.73
C TYR A 69 11.27 4.17 -36.91
N ARG A 70 12.60 4.08 -37.01
CA ARG A 70 13.35 4.51 -38.19
C ARG A 70 13.58 3.26 -39.07
N PRO A 71 12.94 3.14 -40.23
CA PRO A 71 13.32 2.10 -41.19
C PRO A 71 14.68 2.50 -41.77
N GLU A 72 15.69 1.67 -41.51
CA GLU A 72 16.96 1.67 -42.24
C GLU A 72 16.80 1.11 -43.67
#